data_AF-A0A431IT25-F1
#
_entry.id   AF-A0A431IT25-F1
#
_cell.length_a   1.000
_cell.length_b   1.000
_cell.length_c   1.000
_cell.angle_alpha   90.00
_cell.angle_beta   90.00
_cell.angle_gamma   90.00
#
_symmetry.space_group_name_H-M   'P 1'
#
loop_
_entity.id
_entity.type
_entity.pdbx_description
1 polymer ?
#
loop_
_entity_poly.entity_id
_entity_poly.type
_entity_poly.pdbx_seq_one_letter_code
_entity_poly.pdbx_strand_id
1 'polypeptide(L)'
;MYKIKPHGLKIYQNIPNPKDPKWSFCFNDVPLFINMSTNEHNALKSRNLGHDLIFVINPRENFDVVASIETKSGQLIRHKIRMRVVSFNNSPISDNFGFYGDNENLEWKQYQLKEDGIERPDQCPFKSNKCDDQQIYSTKPL
;
A
#
# COMPACT_ATOMS: atom_id res chain seq x y z
N MET A 1 37.07 -5.07 -24.91
CA MET A 1 35.89 -4.18 -25.01
C MET A 1 34.63 -5.04 -25.03
N TYR A 2 33.94 -5.17 -23.89
CA TYR A 2 32.65 -5.86 -23.85
C TYR A 2 31.56 -4.87 -24.30
N LYS A 3 30.90 -5.17 -25.42
CA LYS A 3 29.72 -4.43 -25.87
C LYS A 3 28.54 -4.86 -25.00
N ILE A 4 28.06 -3.94 -24.16
CA ILE A 4 26.79 -4.08 -23.46
C ILE A 4 25.70 -4.04 -24.55
N LYS A 5 25.00 -5.15 -24.78
CA LYS A 5 23.78 -5.13 -25.60
C LYS A 5 22.69 -4.42 -24.79
N PRO A 6 22.00 -3.41 -25.34
CA PRO A 6 20.87 -2.81 -24.65
C PRO A 6 19.81 -3.91 -24.48
N HIS A 7 19.52 -4.30 -23.24
CA HIS A 7 18.30 -5.04 -22.95
C HIS A 7 17.15 -4.11 -23.31
N GLY A 8 16.53 -4.37 -24.47
CA GLY A 8 15.35 -3.65 -24.91
C GLY A 8 14.31 -3.70 -23.80
N LEU A 9 13.81 -2.52 -23.41
CA LEU A 9 12.60 -2.42 -22.61
C LEU A 9 11.52 -3.21 -23.34
N LYS A 10 11.20 -4.41 -22.85
CA LYS A 10 9.98 -5.10 -23.23
C LYS A 10 8.83 -4.25 -22.70
N ILE A 11 8.19 -3.50 -23.59
CA ILE A 11 6.94 -2.80 -23.28
C ILE A 11 5.87 -3.89 -23.14
N TYR A 12 5.76 -4.46 -21.95
CA TYR A 12 4.83 -5.53 -21.68
C TYR A 12 3.39 -4.96 -21.62
N GLN A 13 2.49 -5.47 -22.46
CA GLN A 13 1.20 -4.85 -22.78
C GLN A 13 0.08 -4.89 -21.71
N ASN A 14 0.35 -5.30 -20.47
CA ASN A 14 -0.69 -5.39 -19.42
C ASN A 14 -0.21 -4.79 -18.10
N ILE A 15 -0.24 -3.46 -18.01
CA ILE A 15 -0.03 -2.73 -16.76
C ILE A 15 -1.20 -3.05 -15.81
N PRO A 16 -0.95 -3.57 -14.60
CA PRO A 16 -2.01 -3.86 -13.63
C PRO A 16 -2.89 -2.63 -13.36
N ASN A 17 -4.21 -2.83 -13.33
CA ASN A 17 -5.20 -1.76 -13.16
C ASN A 17 -5.40 -1.43 -11.67
N PRO A 18 -5.26 -0.16 -11.22
CA PRO A 18 -5.55 0.23 -9.84
C PRO A 18 -7.00 -0.04 -9.38
N LYS A 19 -7.91 -0.40 -10.29
CA LYS A 19 -9.26 -0.86 -9.99
C LYS A 19 -9.36 -2.35 -9.67
N ASP A 20 -8.24 -3.09 -9.72
CA ASP A 20 -8.18 -4.49 -9.31
C ASP A 20 -7.90 -4.57 -7.78
N PRO A 21 -8.70 -5.30 -7.00
CA PRO A 21 -8.46 -5.55 -5.58
C PRO A 21 -7.07 -6.13 -5.25
N LYS A 22 -6.46 -6.86 -6.19
CA LYS A 22 -5.12 -7.44 -6.08
C LYS A 22 -4.04 -6.52 -6.65
N TRP A 23 -4.34 -5.23 -6.82
CA TRP A 23 -3.38 -4.25 -7.28
C TRP A 23 -2.70 -3.54 -6.11
N SER A 24 -1.39 -3.34 -6.21
CA SER A 24 -0.65 -2.36 -5.42
C SER A 24 0.39 -1.65 -6.30
N PHE A 25 0.85 -0.47 -5.88
CA PHE A 25 1.93 0.19 -6.61
C PHE A 25 3.21 -0.65 -6.52
N CYS A 26 3.92 -0.79 -7.64
CA CYS A 26 5.13 -1.60 -7.72
C CYS A 26 6.34 -0.75 -8.13
N PHE A 27 7.45 -0.92 -7.41
CA PHE A 27 8.72 -0.29 -7.71
C PHE A 27 9.84 -1.33 -7.63
N ASN A 28 10.57 -1.50 -8.73
CA ASN A 28 11.68 -2.46 -8.83
C ASN A 28 11.27 -3.88 -8.37
N ASP A 29 10.15 -4.37 -8.91
CA ASP A 29 9.55 -5.68 -8.60
C ASP A 29 9.15 -5.91 -7.14
N VAL A 30 9.06 -4.83 -6.36
CA VAL A 30 8.53 -4.86 -4.98
C VAL A 30 7.14 -4.21 -4.96
N PRO A 31 6.09 -4.96 -4.61
CA PRO A 31 4.77 -4.39 -4.31
C PRO A 31 4.86 -3.53 -3.03
N LEU A 32 4.30 -2.32 -3.07
CA LEU A 32 4.42 -1.33 -2.00
C LEU A 32 3.06 -0.93 -1.41
N PHE A 33 3.06 -0.77 -0.09
CA PHE A 33 2.05 0.02 0.61
C PHE A 33 2.62 1.41 0.90
N ILE A 34 1.87 2.44 0.54
CA ILE A 34 2.29 3.84 0.66
C ILE A 34 1.29 4.54 1.58
N ASN A 35 1.76 5.17 2.65
CA ASN A 35 0.97 6.10 3.45
C ASN A 35 1.40 7.52 3.10
N MET A 36 0.46 8.32 2.61
CA MET A 36 0.61 9.76 2.41
C MET A 36 0.17 10.48 3.69
N SER A 37 1.06 11.32 4.22
CA SER A 37 0.82 12.11 5.42
C SER A 37 1.12 13.58 5.16
N THR A 38 0.29 14.47 5.69
CA THR A 38 0.40 15.93 5.55
C THR A 38 -0.06 16.62 6.82
N ASN A 39 0.38 17.86 7.05
CA ASN A 39 -0.12 18.70 8.14
C ASN A 39 -1.61 19.07 8.01
N GLU A 40 -2.19 18.92 6.82
CA GLU A 40 -3.61 19.19 6.59
C GLU A 40 -4.50 18.23 7.38
N HIS A 41 -4.03 17.01 7.67
CA HIS A 41 -4.75 16.05 8.51
C HIS A 41 -4.85 16.53 9.97
N ASN A 42 -6.04 16.90 10.40
CA ASN A 42 -6.33 17.33 11.77
C ASN A 42 -6.98 16.21 12.59
N ALA A 43 -7.93 15.49 12.00
CA ALA A 43 -8.65 14.41 12.69
C ALA A 43 -7.84 13.11 12.70
N LEU A 44 -7.25 12.75 11.56
CA LEU A 44 -6.41 11.58 11.41
C LEU A 44 -4.97 11.92 11.82
N LYS A 45 -4.71 12.07 13.12
CA LYS A 45 -3.38 12.38 13.67
C LYS A 45 -2.28 11.42 13.18
N SER A 46 -2.60 10.16 12.95
CA SER A 46 -1.68 9.16 12.37
C SER A 46 -1.27 9.43 10.91
N ARG A 47 -1.89 10.42 10.27
CA ARG A 47 -1.62 10.92 8.91
C ARG A 47 -1.06 12.35 8.91
N ASN A 48 -0.72 12.90 10.08
CA ASN A 48 -0.04 14.18 10.22
C ASN A 48 1.35 13.95 10.81
N LEU A 49 2.38 14.08 9.97
CA LEU A 49 3.77 13.83 10.34
C LEU A 49 4.63 15.11 10.33
N GLY A 50 4.00 16.29 10.30
CA GLY A 50 4.67 17.57 10.21
C GLY A 50 4.27 18.38 8.99
N HIS A 51 4.98 19.48 8.74
CA HIS A 51 4.64 20.50 7.74
C HIS A 51 4.72 20.04 6.28
N ASP A 52 5.50 19.00 6.00
CA ASP A 52 5.76 18.54 4.65
C ASP A 52 4.83 17.37 4.26
N LEU A 53 4.69 17.16 2.95
CA LEU A 53 4.13 15.92 2.41
C LEU A 53 5.13 14.79 2.62
N ILE A 54 4.74 13.80 3.42
CA ILE A 54 5.59 12.66 3.79
C ILE A 54 4.98 11.36 3.26
N PHE A 55 5.79 10.57 2.57
CA PHE A 55 5.44 9.21 2.16
C PHE A 55 6.13 8.18 3.07
N VAL A 56 5.34 7.39 3.79
CA VAL A 56 5.83 6.22 4.52
C VAL A 56 5.60 5.00 3.65
N ILE A 57 6.69 4.39 3.17
CA ILE A 57 6.67 3.32 2.18
C ILE A 57 7.11 2.01 2.83
N ASN A 58 6.34 0.94 2.65
CA ASN A 58 6.67 -0.40 3.14
C ASN A 58 6.50 -1.43 2.02
N PRO A 59 7.35 -2.47 1.97
CA PRO A 59 7.02 -3.69 1.23
C PRO A 59 5.68 -4.21 1.69
N ARG A 60 4.80 -4.45 0.73
CA ARG A 60 3.42 -4.85 0.98
C ARG A 60 3.33 -6.25 1.60
N GLU A 61 4.25 -7.14 1.22
CA GLU A 61 4.40 -8.48 1.79
C GLU A 61 4.60 -8.50 3.32
N ASN A 62 5.14 -7.43 3.91
CA ASN A 62 5.29 -7.34 5.37
C ASN A 62 3.94 -7.44 6.09
N PHE A 63 2.86 -6.95 5.47
CA PHE A 63 1.51 -7.07 6.04
C PHE A 63 0.95 -8.49 5.93
N ASP A 64 1.34 -9.23 4.90
CA ASP A 64 0.94 -10.63 4.71
C ASP A 64 1.67 -11.54 5.71
N VAL A 65 2.89 -11.19 6.11
CA VAL A 65 3.67 -11.91 7.14
C VAL A 65 3.19 -11.57 8.56
N VAL A 66 3.09 -10.28 8.89
CA VAL A 66 2.90 -9.81 10.28
C VAL A 66 1.43 -9.66 10.65
N ALA A 67 0.56 -9.35 9.69
CA ALA A 67 -0.84 -9.01 9.94
C ALA A 67 -1.78 -9.82 9.02
N SER A 68 -1.40 -11.05 8.65
CA SER A 68 -2.18 -11.94 7.80
C SER A 68 -3.62 -12.11 8.30
N ILE A 69 -4.59 -12.12 7.38
CA ILE A 69 -5.97 -12.51 7.71
C ILE A 69 -6.10 -14.04 7.86
N GLU A 70 -5.19 -14.82 7.26
CA GLU A 70 -5.24 -16.28 7.26
C GLU A 70 -4.80 -16.90 8.60
N THR A 71 -4.13 -16.12 9.47
CA THR A 71 -3.59 -16.61 10.74
C THR A 71 -4.22 -15.92 11.93
N LYS A 72 -4.47 -16.68 13.02
CA LYS A 72 -5.03 -16.11 14.26
C LYS A 72 -4.13 -15.03 14.86
N SER A 73 -2.81 -15.22 14.83
CA SER A 73 -1.84 -14.23 15.30
C SER A 73 -1.87 -12.95 14.47
N GLY A 74 -1.93 -13.06 13.14
CA GLY A 74 -2.03 -11.92 12.22
C GLY A 74 -3.32 -11.13 12.42
N GLN A 75 -4.46 -11.82 12.58
CA GLN A 75 -5.74 -11.21 12.91
C GLN A 75 -5.68 -10.42 14.23
N LEU A 76 -5.07 -10.98 15.27
CA LEU A 76 -4.90 -10.31 16.57
C LEU A 76 -3.97 -9.09 16.48
N ILE A 77 -2.86 -9.19 15.75
CA ILE A 77 -1.96 -8.06 15.51
C ILE A 77 -2.70 -6.93 14.79
N ARG A 78 -3.44 -7.26 13.72
CA ARG A 78 -4.23 -6.28 12.98
C ARG A 78 -5.29 -5.61 13.85
N HIS A 79 -6.00 -6.39 14.66
CA HIS A 79 -6.98 -5.85 15.61
C HIS A 79 -6.32 -4.86 16.58
N LYS A 80 -5.16 -5.22 17.16
CA LYS A 80 -4.39 -4.32 18.05
C LYS A 80 -3.94 -3.03 17.35
N ILE A 81 -3.48 -3.11 16.11
CA ILE A 81 -3.10 -1.94 15.30
C ILE A 81 -4.32 -1.03 15.11
N ARG A 82 -5.47 -1.60 14.70
CA ARG A 82 -6.71 -0.84 14.49
C ARG A 82 -7.17 -0.13 15.78
N MET A 83 -7.13 -0.82 16.93
CA MET A 83 -7.48 -0.20 18.22
C MET A 83 -6.54 0.95 18.60
N ARG A 84 -5.24 0.81 18.33
CA ARG A 84 -4.27 1.90 18.55
C ARG A 84 -4.53 3.10 17.65
N VAL A 85 -4.86 2.87 16.38
CA VAL A 85 -5.20 3.94 15.43
C VAL A 85 -6.45 4.69 15.89
N VAL A 86 -7.50 3.98 16.30
CA VAL A 86 -8.74 4.58 16.85
C VAL A 86 -8.43 5.43 18.07
N SER A 87 -7.70 4.87 19.03
CA SER A 87 -7.32 5.59 20.26
C SER A 87 -6.44 6.81 19.97
N PHE A 88 -5.50 6.71 19.02
CA PHE A 88 -4.59 7.80 18.69
C PHE A 88 -5.29 8.93 17.95
N ASN A 89 -6.09 8.60 16.94
CA ASN A 89 -6.84 9.59 16.17
C ASN A 89 -8.04 10.15 16.96
N ASN A 90 -8.51 9.45 17.98
CA ASN A 90 -9.78 9.73 18.66
C ASN A 90 -10.95 9.79 17.66
N SER A 91 -10.97 8.82 16.73
CA SER A 91 -11.89 8.76 15.59
C SER A 91 -12.17 7.30 15.24
N PRO A 92 -13.36 6.94 14.72
CA PRO A 92 -13.61 5.61 14.20
C PRO A 92 -12.61 5.24 13.09
N ILE A 93 -12.50 3.94 12.84
CA ILE A 93 -11.66 3.48 11.75
C ILE A 93 -12.29 3.86 10.40
N SER A 94 -11.48 4.35 9.46
CA SER A 94 -11.97 4.64 8.10
C SER A 94 -12.46 3.37 7.41
N ASP A 95 -13.56 3.50 6.66
CA ASP A 95 -14.13 2.41 5.84
C ASP A 95 -13.11 1.81 4.85
N ASN A 96 -12.09 2.58 4.45
CA ASN A 96 -11.06 2.13 3.52
C ASN A 96 -10.01 1.24 4.18
N PHE A 97 -9.99 1.04 5.51
CA PHE A 97 -9.06 0.10 6.17
C PHE A 97 -9.48 -1.36 5.97
N GLY A 98 -9.69 -1.76 4.72
CA GLY A 98 -10.01 -3.12 4.32
C GLY A 98 -8.79 -4.03 4.23
N PHE A 99 -9.01 -5.22 3.68
CA PHE A 99 -7.94 -6.17 3.37
C PHE A 99 -7.55 -6.06 1.91
N TYR A 100 -6.31 -6.34 1.60
CA TYR A 100 -5.92 -6.46 0.21
C TYR A 100 -6.57 -7.68 -0.45
N GLY A 101 -6.90 -7.56 -1.73
CA GLY A 101 -7.55 -8.62 -2.49
C GLY A 101 -9.04 -8.79 -2.16
N ASP A 102 -9.55 -8.06 -1.18
CA ASP A 102 -10.99 -7.98 -0.89
C ASP A 102 -11.67 -7.15 -2.00
N ASN A 103 -12.72 -7.69 -2.61
CA ASN A 103 -13.39 -7.07 -3.76
C ASN A 103 -13.96 -5.69 -3.45
N GLU A 104 -14.27 -5.42 -2.18
CA GLU A 104 -14.78 -4.12 -1.73
C GLU A 104 -13.67 -3.11 -1.40
N ASN A 105 -12.40 -3.53 -1.47
CA ASN A 105 -11.26 -2.71 -1.09
C ASN A 105 -10.24 -2.57 -2.23
N LEU A 106 -9.78 -1.35 -2.44
CA LEU A 106 -8.70 -1.04 -3.38
C LEU A 106 -7.54 -0.46 -2.59
N GLU A 107 -6.37 -1.09 -2.69
CA GLU A 107 -5.19 -0.76 -1.86
C GLU A 107 -4.86 0.74 -1.88
N TRP A 108 -4.88 1.35 -3.08
CA TRP A 108 -4.54 2.77 -3.24
C TRP A 108 -5.52 3.73 -2.55
N LYS A 109 -6.74 3.29 -2.24
CA LYS A 109 -7.69 4.12 -1.46
C LYS A 109 -7.20 4.35 -0.02
N GLN A 110 -6.26 3.54 0.45
CA GLN A 110 -5.63 3.67 1.77
C GLN A 110 -4.41 4.58 1.77
N TYR A 111 -3.90 4.96 0.58
CA TYR A 111 -2.69 5.76 0.46
C TYR A 111 -2.92 7.18 0.99
N GLN A 112 -3.98 7.84 0.52
CA GLN A 112 -4.50 9.09 1.04
C GLN A 112 -5.89 8.82 1.64
N LEU A 113 -6.09 9.10 2.93
CA LEU A 113 -7.39 8.96 3.56
C LEU A 113 -8.21 10.24 3.42
N LYS A 114 -9.54 10.09 3.39
CA LYS A 114 -10.47 11.22 3.48
C LYS A 114 -10.70 11.58 4.94
N GLU A 115 -10.85 12.86 5.22
CA GLU A 115 -11.41 13.40 6.46
C GLU A 115 -12.10 14.73 6.15
N ASP A 116 -12.80 15.31 7.12
CA ASP A 116 -13.50 16.59 6.92
C ASP A 116 -12.53 17.67 6.42
N GLY A 117 -12.80 18.20 5.22
CA GLY A 117 -11.94 19.20 4.56
C GLY A 117 -10.80 18.63 3.72
N ILE A 118 -10.59 17.31 3.71
CA ILE A 118 -9.55 16.65 2.90
C ILE A 118 -10.16 15.52 2.08
N GLU A 119 -10.20 15.73 0.77
CA GLU A 119 -10.66 14.72 -0.17
C GLU A 119 -9.54 13.80 -0.61
N ARG A 120 -9.91 12.54 -0.83
CA ARG A 120 -9.04 11.56 -1.48
C ARG A 120 -9.13 11.73 -3.00
N PRO A 121 -8.04 11.51 -3.75
CA PRO A 121 -8.10 11.49 -5.21
C PRO A 121 -9.14 10.49 -5.76
N ASP A 122 -9.84 10.88 -6.82
CA ASP A 122 -10.82 10.03 -7.52
C ASP A 122 -10.19 8.83 -8.25
N GLN A 123 -8.90 8.91 -8.52
CA GLN A 123 -8.09 7.87 -9.16
C GLN A 123 -6.76 7.70 -8.42
N CYS A 124 -6.10 6.56 -8.63
CA CYS A 124 -4.78 6.32 -8.03
C CYS A 124 -3.80 7.41 -8.46
N PRO A 125 -3.09 8.08 -7.52
CA PRO A 125 -2.11 9.12 -7.84
C PRO A 125 -0.83 8.56 -8.46
N PHE A 126 -0.62 7.23 -8.38
CA PHE A 126 0.54 6.56 -8.96
C PHE A 126 0.18 5.87 -10.28
N LYS A 127 1.07 6.01 -11.25
CA LYS A 127 1.04 5.20 -12.47
C LYS A 127 1.68 3.85 -12.18
N SER A 128 1.00 2.77 -12.56
CA SER A 128 1.51 1.42 -12.33
C SER A 128 2.68 1.12 -13.27
N ASN A 129 3.72 0.51 -12.70
CA ASN A 129 4.67 -0.33 -13.42
C ASN A 129 4.30 -1.79 -13.13
N LYS A 130 4.71 -2.71 -14.01
CA LYS A 130 4.52 -4.14 -13.74
C LYS A 130 5.32 -4.58 -12.51
N CYS A 131 4.77 -5.51 -11.76
CA CYS A 131 5.51 -6.35 -10.83
C CYS A 131 5.69 -7.71 -11.50
N ASP A 132 6.91 -8.23 -11.52
CA ASP A 132 7.14 -9.61 -11.94
C ASP A 132 6.84 -10.56 -10.77
N ASP A 133 5.59 -11.03 -10.69
CA ASP A 133 5.12 -11.95 -9.63
C ASP A 133 5.92 -13.27 -9.59
N GLN A 134 6.73 -13.57 -10.61
CA GLN A 134 7.47 -14.83 -10.74
C GLN A 134 8.77 -14.91 -9.91
N GLN A 135 9.28 -13.81 -9.34
CA GLN A 135 10.53 -13.86 -8.55
C GLN A 135 10.34 -14.01 -7.04
N ILE A 136 9.19 -13.62 -6.47
CA ILE A 136 8.99 -13.56 -5.01
C ILE A 136 8.97 -14.96 -4.37
N TYR A 137 8.58 -16.00 -5.11
CA TYR A 137 8.53 -17.39 -4.61
C TYR A 137 9.80 -18.23 -4.89
N SER A 138 10.84 -17.66 -5.52
CA SER A 138 12.02 -18.43 -5.95
C SER A 138 13.22 -18.39 -5.00
N THR A 139 13.21 -17.59 -3.93
CA THR A 139 14.27 -17.64 -2.93
C THR A 139 14.00 -18.75 -1.92
N LYS A 140 14.38 -19.99 -2.29
CA LYS A 140 14.62 -21.05 -1.30
C LYS A 140 15.61 -20.53 -0.25
N PRO A 141 15.40 -20.77 1.06
CA PRO A 141 16.41 -20.44 2.05
C PRO A 141 17.68 -21.25 1.78
N LEU A 142 18.84 -20.59 1.97
CA LEU A 142 20.17 -21.21 2.02
C LEU A 142 20.28 -22.16 3.21
#